data_AF-A0A3M2A7Z0-F1
#
_entry.id   AF-A0A3M2A7Z0-F1
#
_cell.length_a   1.000
_cell.length_b   1.000
_cell.length_c   1.000
_cell.angle_alpha   90.00
_cell.angle_beta   90.00
_cell.angle_gamma   90.00
#
_symmetry.space_group_name_H-M   'P 1'
#
loop_
_entity.id
_entity.type
_entity.pdbx_description
1 polymer ?
#
loop_
_entity_poly.entity_id
_entity_poly.type
_entity_poly.pdbx_seq_one_letter_code
_entity_poly.pdbx_strand_id
1 'polypeptide(L)'
;VVGHGDTLELGELTIEVLATPGHTDDSLSFKIEDAVFTGDALFVRGCGRTDFQNGDAAALYESITNVLFALPDETRVFPGHDYRGHTMTTIGEEKRWNPRLAGKTKDEFVEIMANLGLAPPKYIHEAVPANRACGRAEAQPATTAST
;
A
#
# COMPACT_ATOMS: atom_id res chain seq x y z
N VAL A 1 14.44 -4.54 10.61
CA VAL A 1 13.27 -3.75 10.21
C VAL A 1 13.77 -2.78 9.16
N VAL A 2 13.08 -2.67 8.04
CA VAL A 2 13.39 -1.70 6.98
C VAL A 2 12.51 -0.47 7.12
N GLY A 3 13.02 0.71 6.81
CA GLY A 3 12.32 1.98 6.92
C GLY A 3 12.62 2.92 5.76
N HIS A 4 12.00 4.11 5.79
CA HIS A 4 12.19 5.12 4.76
C HIS A 4 13.68 5.47 4.58
N GLY A 5 14.15 5.48 3.33
CA GLY A 5 15.53 5.81 2.98
C GLY A 5 16.51 4.64 3.08
N ASP A 6 16.08 3.49 3.60
CA ASP A 6 16.89 2.26 3.53
C ASP A 6 17.05 1.81 2.07
N THR A 7 18.15 1.13 1.81
CA THR A 7 18.43 0.48 0.52
C THR A 7 18.66 -1.01 0.73
N LEU A 8 18.12 -1.84 -0.17
CA LEU A 8 18.32 -3.28 -0.19
C LEU A 8 18.99 -3.69 -1.51
N GLU A 9 20.03 -4.51 -1.43
CA GLU A 9 20.73 -5.01 -2.61
C GLU A 9 20.17 -6.37 -3.06
N LEU A 10 19.89 -6.50 -4.36
CA LEU A 10 19.49 -7.73 -5.02
C LEU A 10 20.30 -7.94 -6.30
N GLY A 11 21.46 -8.58 -6.17
CA GLY A 11 22.41 -8.68 -7.27
C GLY A 11 22.97 -7.30 -7.62
N GLU A 12 22.72 -6.83 -8.85
CA GLU A 12 23.10 -5.49 -9.32
C GLU A 12 21.97 -4.46 -9.12
N LEU A 13 20.81 -4.89 -8.63
CA LEU A 13 19.67 -4.00 -8.38
C LEU A 13 19.74 -3.44 -6.96
N THR A 14 19.58 -2.12 -6.85
CA THR A 14 19.35 -1.44 -5.57
C THR A 14 17.86 -1.11 -5.45
N ILE A 15 17.24 -1.54 -4.34
CA ILE A 15 15.86 -1.28 -4.00
C ILE A 15 15.82 -0.17 -2.95
N GLU A 16 15.26 0.98 -3.31
CA GLU A 16 15.02 2.10 -2.39
C GLU A 16 13.69 1.90 -1.67
N VAL A 17 13.72 1.99 -0.34
CA VAL A 17 12.55 1.83 0.52
C VAL A 17 11.92 3.19 0.79
N LEU A 18 10.65 3.34 0.41
CA LEU A 18 9.85 4.55 0.62
C LEU A 18 8.73 4.22 1.62
N ALA A 19 8.75 4.82 2.81
CA ALA A 19 7.57 4.75 3.68
C ALA A 19 6.36 5.43 3.03
N THR A 20 5.25 4.69 2.94
CA THR A 20 4.00 5.15 2.34
C THR A 20 2.79 4.71 3.19
N PRO A 21 2.77 5.03 4.51
CA PRO A 21 1.68 4.65 5.39
C PRO A 21 0.36 5.30 4.96
N GLY A 22 -0.74 4.68 5.37
CA GLY A 22 -2.08 5.23 5.23
C GLY A 22 -3.12 4.17 4.87
N HIS A 23 -2.82 3.23 3.97
CA HIS A 23 -3.63 2.02 3.86
C HIS A 23 -3.50 1.17 5.13
N THR A 24 -2.26 0.97 5.56
CA THR A 24 -1.87 0.48 6.88
C THR A 24 -0.77 1.40 7.44
N ASP A 25 -0.50 1.31 8.73
CA ASP A 25 0.60 2.04 9.39
C ASP A 25 2.00 1.50 9.01
N ASP A 26 2.09 0.26 8.51
CA ASP A 26 3.31 -0.42 8.09
C ASP A 26 3.52 -0.48 6.57
N SER A 27 2.71 0.24 5.79
CA SER A 27 2.83 0.25 4.32
C SER A 27 4.14 0.90 3.84
N LEU A 28 4.83 0.20 2.95
CA LEU A 28 6.04 0.64 2.25
C LEU A 28 5.85 0.50 0.74
N SER A 29 6.52 1.37 -0.01
CA SER A 29 6.72 1.24 -1.44
C SER A 29 8.20 0.97 -1.74
N PHE A 30 8.47 0.21 -2.79
CA PHE A 30 9.82 -0.18 -3.18
C PHE A 30 10.13 0.36 -4.58
N LYS A 31 11.09 1.27 -4.68
CA LYS A 31 11.54 1.83 -5.96
C LYS A 31 12.76 1.07 -6.46
N ILE A 32 12.69 0.63 -7.70
CA ILE A 32 13.74 -0.10 -8.41
C ILE A 32 13.88 0.56 -9.78
N GLU A 33 15.02 1.20 -10.04
CA GLU A 33 15.26 1.92 -11.29
C GLU A 33 14.13 2.93 -11.62
N ASP A 34 13.41 2.71 -12.73
CA ASP A 34 12.30 3.51 -13.27
C ASP A 34 10.91 3.01 -12.82
N ALA A 35 10.86 2.04 -11.89
CA ALA A 35 9.63 1.45 -11.40
C ALA A 35 9.48 1.61 -9.88
N VAL A 36 8.23 1.68 -9.41
CA VAL A 36 7.86 1.66 -8.01
C VAL A 36 6.73 0.66 -7.77
N PHE A 37 6.93 -0.23 -6.80
CA PHE A 37 5.93 -1.16 -6.32
C PHE A 37 5.24 -0.53 -5.11
N THR A 38 3.96 -0.21 -5.24
CA THR A 38 3.25 0.69 -4.31
C THR A 38 2.38 -0.02 -3.29
N GLY A 39 2.34 -1.35 -3.32
CA GLY A 39 1.41 -2.14 -2.52
C GLY A 39 -0.01 -1.58 -2.67
N ASP A 40 -0.65 -1.33 -1.54
CA ASP A 40 -2.01 -0.77 -1.50
C ASP A 40 -2.07 0.74 -1.27
N ALA A 41 -0.93 1.45 -1.32
CA ALA A 41 -0.91 2.91 -1.22
C ALA A 41 -1.51 3.57 -2.48
N LEU A 42 -1.06 3.17 -3.67
CA LEU A 42 -1.51 3.73 -4.96
C LEU A 42 -1.87 2.61 -5.93
N PHE A 43 -3.06 2.71 -6.52
CA PHE A 43 -3.57 1.79 -7.55
C PHE A 43 -3.66 2.48 -8.91
N VAL A 44 -3.94 1.69 -9.95
CA VAL A 44 -4.41 2.24 -11.23
C VAL A 44 -5.75 2.93 -11.00
N ARG A 45 -5.77 4.27 -11.11
CA ARG A 45 -6.94 5.13 -10.91
C ARG A 45 -7.62 4.93 -9.55
N GLY A 46 -6.84 4.67 -8.50
CA GLY A 46 -7.38 4.49 -7.14
C GLY A 46 -6.30 4.43 -6.06
N CYS A 47 -6.72 4.01 -4.87
CA CYS A 47 -5.85 3.74 -3.72
C CYS A 47 -6.53 2.74 -2.78
N GLY A 48 -5.78 2.18 -1.83
CA GLY A 48 -6.29 1.31 -0.77
C GLY A 48 -7.28 2.03 0.15
N ARG A 49 -8.09 1.24 0.87
CA ARG A 49 -8.98 1.74 1.93
C ARG A 49 -8.16 2.18 3.16
N THR A 50 -8.71 2.99 4.05
CA THR A 50 -7.98 3.55 5.20
C THR A 50 -8.72 3.42 6.53
N ASP A 51 -9.70 2.52 6.60
CA ASP A 51 -10.63 2.35 7.73
C ASP A 51 -10.37 1.07 8.55
N PHE A 52 -9.28 0.36 8.26
CA PHE A 52 -8.81 -0.84 8.97
C PHE A 52 -7.30 -0.79 9.16
N GLN A 53 -6.74 -1.70 9.97
CA GLN A 53 -5.29 -1.90 10.11
C GLN A 53 -4.50 -0.61 10.42
N ASN A 54 -5.04 0.23 11.31
CA ASN A 54 -4.50 1.54 11.66
C ASN A 54 -4.33 2.49 10.44
N GLY A 55 -5.14 2.30 9.40
CA GLY A 55 -5.17 3.17 8.25
C GLY A 55 -5.60 4.61 8.60
N ASP A 56 -5.12 5.55 7.79
CA ASP A 56 -5.34 6.98 7.93
C ASP A 56 -5.35 7.63 6.54
N ALA A 57 -6.46 8.27 6.18
CA ALA A 57 -6.62 8.92 4.88
C ALA A 57 -5.74 10.16 4.72
N ALA A 58 -5.50 10.93 5.78
CA ALA A 58 -4.61 12.08 5.71
C ALA A 58 -3.16 11.62 5.52
N ALA A 59 -2.75 10.57 6.24
CA ALA A 59 -1.44 9.95 6.03
C ALA A 59 -1.28 9.37 4.62
N LEU A 60 -2.32 8.68 4.12
CA LEU A 60 -2.30 8.13 2.76
C LEU A 60 -2.16 9.23 1.71
N TYR A 61 -2.89 10.33 1.86
CA TYR A 61 -2.78 11.48 0.97
C TYR A 61 -1.34 12.02 0.96
N GLU A 62 -0.74 12.25 2.13
CA GLU A 62 0.63 12.75 2.25
C GLU A 62 1.67 11.78 1.66
N SER A 63 1.51 10.48 1.92
CA SER A 63 2.35 9.43 1.32
C SER A 63 2.29 9.47 -0.20
N ILE A 64 1.11 9.65 -0.78
CA ILE A 64 0.98 9.69 -2.24
C ILE A 64 1.49 11.02 -2.80
N THR A 65 1.06 12.16 -2.26
CA THR A 65 1.38 13.47 -2.85
C THR A 65 2.81 13.91 -2.61
N ASN A 66 3.38 13.61 -1.44
CA ASN A 66 4.70 14.11 -1.06
C ASN A 66 5.82 13.11 -1.35
N VAL A 67 5.51 11.79 -1.35
CA VAL A 67 6.51 10.74 -1.58
C VAL A 67 6.39 10.20 -3.00
N LEU A 68 5.25 9.59 -3.35
CA LEU A 68 5.11 8.93 -4.66
C LEU A 68 5.05 9.93 -5.81
N PHE A 69 4.28 11.01 -5.68
CA PHE A 69 4.16 12.04 -6.72
C PHE A 69 5.39 12.95 -6.81
N ALA A 70 6.35 12.85 -5.89
CA ALA A 70 7.66 13.48 -6.04
C ALA A 70 8.58 12.74 -7.04
N LEU A 71 8.24 11.48 -7.40
CA LEU A 71 8.96 10.72 -8.42
C LEU A 71 8.70 11.28 -9.83
N PRO A 72 9.60 11.00 -10.81
CA PRO A 72 9.40 11.38 -12.21
C PRO A 72 8.07 10.86 -12.78
N ASP A 73 7.44 11.63 -13.67
CA ASP A 73 6.12 11.33 -14.23
C ASP A 73 6.11 10.00 -15.03
N GLU A 74 7.24 9.64 -15.64
CA GLU A 74 7.46 8.40 -16.38
C GLU A 74 7.64 7.16 -15.49
N THR A 75 7.80 7.34 -14.17
CA THR A 75 8.00 6.23 -13.24
C THR A 75 6.82 5.28 -13.30
N ARG A 76 7.09 4.01 -13.62
CA ARG A 76 6.09 2.94 -13.71
C ARG A 76 5.63 2.57 -12.31
N VAL A 77 4.32 2.46 -12.12
CA VAL A 77 3.67 2.12 -10.86
C VAL A 77 3.06 0.74 -10.99
N PHE A 78 3.52 -0.18 -10.14
CA PHE A 78 3.01 -1.54 -10.03
C PHE A 78 2.27 -1.72 -8.69
N PRO A 79 0.93 -1.74 -8.69
CA PRO A 79 0.15 -1.86 -7.47
C PRO A 79 0.14 -3.29 -6.92
N GLY A 80 -0.21 -3.45 -5.65
CA GLY A 80 -0.45 -4.74 -5.01
C GLY A 80 -1.72 -5.43 -5.54
N HIS A 81 -2.71 -4.65 -5.95
CA HIS A 81 -3.99 -5.14 -6.45
C HIS A 81 -4.53 -4.30 -7.62
N ASP A 82 -5.34 -4.94 -8.46
CA ASP A 82 -6.21 -4.30 -9.43
C ASP A 82 -7.49 -5.15 -9.58
N TYR A 83 -8.61 -4.48 -9.82
CA TYR A 83 -9.93 -5.12 -9.91
C TYR A 83 -10.59 -4.93 -11.28
N ARG A 84 -9.84 -4.48 -12.28
CA ARG A 84 -10.31 -4.07 -13.61
C ARG A 84 -9.48 -4.64 -14.77
N GLY A 85 -8.46 -5.45 -14.48
CA GLY A 85 -7.56 -6.07 -15.45
C GLY A 85 -6.37 -5.20 -15.86
N HIS A 86 -6.08 -4.11 -15.14
CA HIS A 86 -4.89 -3.30 -15.37
C HIS A 86 -3.69 -3.88 -14.64
N THR A 87 -2.50 -3.76 -15.24
CA THR A 87 -1.26 -4.32 -14.69
C THR A 87 -0.26 -3.26 -14.23
N MET A 88 -0.38 -2.02 -14.73
CA MET A 88 0.58 -0.93 -14.50
C MET A 88 -0.06 0.42 -14.86
N THR A 89 0.42 1.49 -14.22
CA THR A 89 0.19 2.91 -14.62
C THR A 89 1.47 3.72 -14.41
N THR A 90 1.50 5.03 -14.62
CA THR A 90 2.64 5.88 -14.25
C THR A 90 2.26 6.96 -13.24
N ILE A 91 3.26 7.51 -12.55
CA ILE A 91 3.07 8.64 -11.63
C ILE A 91 2.39 9.82 -12.33
N GLY A 92 2.84 10.16 -13.55
CA GLY A 92 2.25 11.23 -14.34
C GLY A 92 0.79 10.96 -14.70
N GLU A 93 0.43 9.70 -14.94
CA GLU A 93 -0.97 9.35 -15.18
C GLU A 93 -1.84 9.54 -13.93
N GLU A 94 -1.38 9.05 -12.77
CA GLU A 94 -2.14 9.12 -11.52
C GLU A 94 -2.27 10.57 -11.01
N LYS A 95 -1.25 11.40 -11.17
CA LYS A 95 -1.34 12.85 -10.91
C LYS A 95 -2.47 13.53 -11.68
N ARG A 96 -2.70 13.10 -12.92
CA ARG A 96 -3.66 13.74 -13.84
C ARG A 96 -5.05 13.14 -13.75
N TRP A 97 -5.16 11.84 -13.50
CA TRP A 97 -6.40 11.09 -13.74
C TRP A 97 -6.86 10.23 -12.57
N ASN A 98 -6.14 10.19 -11.44
CA ASN A 98 -6.65 9.48 -10.27
C ASN A 98 -7.91 10.18 -9.74
N PRO A 99 -9.07 9.52 -9.70
CA PRO A 99 -10.35 10.16 -9.38
C PRO A 99 -10.46 10.62 -7.92
N ARG A 100 -9.59 10.13 -7.03
CA ARG A 100 -9.56 10.52 -5.61
C ARG A 100 -8.53 11.61 -5.31
N LEU A 101 -7.48 11.72 -6.12
CA LEU A 101 -6.32 12.58 -5.84
C LEU A 101 -6.17 13.76 -6.81
N ALA A 102 -6.44 13.57 -8.10
CA ALA A 102 -6.17 14.57 -9.12
C ALA A 102 -7.07 15.80 -8.93
N GLY A 103 -6.44 16.96 -8.68
CA GLY A 103 -7.13 18.21 -8.40
C GLY A 103 -7.97 18.14 -7.12
N LYS A 104 -7.54 17.37 -6.12
CA LYS A 104 -8.18 17.26 -4.80
C LYS A 104 -7.21 17.73 -3.72
N THR A 105 -7.73 18.52 -2.80
CA THR A 105 -7.07 18.85 -1.53
C THR A 105 -7.07 17.65 -0.59
N LYS A 106 -6.28 17.72 0.48
CA LYS A 106 -6.24 16.69 1.53
C LYS A 106 -7.61 16.48 2.17
N ASP A 107 -8.32 17.56 2.50
CA ASP A 107 -9.63 17.48 3.16
C ASP A 107 -10.67 16.85 2.25
N GLU A 108 -10.69 17.21 0.96
CA GLU A 108 -11.56 16.55 -0.03
C GLU A 108 -11.25 15.05 -0.17
N PHE A 109 -9.97 14.67 -0.17
CA PHE A 109 -9.58 13.26 -0.20
C PHE A 109 -10.06 12.52 1.05
N VAL A 110 -9.84 13.09 2.24
CA VAL A 110 -10.28 12.51 3.51
C VAL A 110 -11.79 12.33 3.53
N GLU A 111 -12.54 13.34 3.07
CA GLU A 111 -14.00 13.27 2.97
C GLU A 111 -14.44 12.18 1.99
N ILE A 112 -13.81 12.06 0.81
CA ILE A 112 -14.08 10.98 -0.14
C ILE A 112 -13.86 9.61 0.50
N MET A 113 -12.71 9.42 1.16
CA MET A 113 -12.33 8.14 1.77
C MET A 113 -13.27 7.74 2.91
N ALA A 114 -13.73 8.70 3.72
CA ALA A 114 -14.69 8.46 4.79
C ALA A 114 -16.08 8.02 4.30
N ASN A 115 -16.43 8.36 3.05
CA ASN A 115 -17.77 8.16 2.50
C ASN A 115 -17.85 7.06 1.42
N LEU A 116 -16.85 6.18 1.32
CA LEU A 116 -16.82 5.12 0.30
C LEU A 116 -17.88 4.01 0.50
N GLY A 117 -18.40 3.83 1.72
CA GLY A 117 -19.45 2.84 2.01
C GLY A 117 -19.06 1.39 1.69
N LEU A 118 -17.78 1.03 1.84
CA LEU A 118 -17.26 -0.29 1.47
C LEU A 118 -17.71 -1.37 2.45
N ALA A 119 -18.00 -2.56 1.93
CA ALA A 119 -18.19 -3.74 2.77
C ALA A 119 -16.92 -4.06 3.58
N PRO A 120 -17.04 -4.68 4.77
CA PRO A 120 -15.90 -5.18 5.53
C PRO A 120 -15.04 -6.15 4.69
N PRO A 121 -13.69 -6.16 4.83
CA PRO A 121 -12.85 -7.07 4.05
C PRO A 121 -13.09 -8.53 4.46
N LYS A 122 -13.39 -9.38 3.47
CA LYS A 122 -13.87 -10.75 3.66
C LYS A 122 -12.97 -11.64 4.52
N TYR A 123 -11.66 -11.46 4.45
CA TYR A 123 -10.66 -12.35 5.07
C TYR A 123 -9.82 -11.67 6.17
N ILE A 124 -10.18 -10.46 6.61
CA ILE A 124 -9.29 -9.67 7.49
C ILE A 124 -8.96 -10.40 8.81
N HIS A 125 -9.91 -11.14 9.38
CA HIS A 125 -9.73 -11.86 10.65
C HIS A 125 -8.89 -13.13 10.54
N GLU A 126 -8.72 -13.66 9.33
CA GLU A 126 -7.85 -14.81 9.05
C GLU A 126 -6.46 -14.34 8.58
N ALA A 127 -6.44 -13.42 7.61
CA ALA A 127 -5.22 -12.98 6.95
C ALA A 127 -4.33 -12.12 7.86
N VAL A 128 -4.88 -11.20 8.66
CA VAL A 128 -4.05 -10.29 9.47
C VAL A 128 -3.25 -11.04 10.54
N PRO A 129 -3.84 -11.94 11.37
CA PRO A 129 -3.07 -12.72 12.33
C PRO A 129 -2.03 -13.62 11.65
N ALA A 130 -2.39 -14.30 10.55
CA ALA A 130 -1.47 -15.15 9.80
C ALA A 130 -0.28 -14.35 9.24
N ASN A 131 -0.53 -13.18 8.64
CA ASN A 131 0.53 -12.33 8.08
C ASN A 131 1.47 -11.78 9.17
N ARG A 132 0.95 -11.43 10.36
CA ARG A 132 1.78 -11.04 11.52
C ARG A 132 2.70 -12.17 11.99
N ALA A 133 2.31 -13.43 11.78
CA ALA A 133 3.13 -14.61 12.04
C ALA A 133 3.97 -15.05 10.82
N CYS A 134 4.13 -14.20 9.81
CA CYS A 134 4.79 -14.50 8.54
C CYS A 134 4.20 -15.72 7.81
N GLY A 135 2.88 -15.88 7.86
CA GLY A 135 2.15 -16.98 7.21
C GLY A 135 2.39 -18.36 7.82
N ARG A 136 3.00 -18.43 9.01
CA ARG A 136 3.22 -19.69 9.73
C ARG A 136 1.91 -20.13 10.39
N ALA A 137 1.61 -21.42 10.30
CA ALA A 137 0.51 -22.02 11.07
C ALA A 137 0.78 -21.83 12.58
N GLU A 138 -0.27 -21.55 13.36
CA GLU A 138 -0.16 -21.63 14.82
C GLU A 138 0.33 -23.04 15.19
N ALA A 139 1.34 -23.12 16.05
CA ALA A 139 1.77 -24.41 16.58
C ALA A 139 0.56 -25.06 17.27
N GLN A 140 0.16 -26.25 16.82
CA GLN A 140 -0.87 -27.01 17.54
C GLN A 140 -0.44 -27.12 19.00
N PRO A 141 -1.32 -26.84 19.97
CA PRO A 141 -1.00 -27.08 21.36
C PRO A 141 -0.59 -28.55 21.49
N ALA A 142 0.56 -28.79 22.12
CA ALA A 142 1.07 -30.13 22.34
C ALA A 142 -0.04 -30.96 22.97
N THR A 143 -0.47 -32.03 22.27
CA THR A 143 -1.39 -33.01 22.81
C THR A 143 -0.73 -33.60 24.06
N THR A 144 -1.24 -33.21 25.22
CA THR A 144 -0.89 -33.89 26.48
C THR A 144 -1.44 -35.30 26.40
N ALA A 145 -0.59 -36.25 26.00
CA ALA A 145 -0.88 -37.66 26.16
C ALA A 145 -1.07 -37.91 27.66
N SER A 146 -2.33 -38.13 28.07
CA SER A 146 -2.63 -38.66 29.40
C SER A 146 -2.20 -40.13 29.42
N THR A 147 -1.13 -40.43 30.14
CA THR A 147 -0.81 -41.77 30.66
C THR A 147 -1.70 -42.12 31.84
#